data_AF-A0A968JMU0-F1
#
_entry.id   AF-A0A968JMU0-F1
#
_cell.length_a   1.000
_cell.length_b   1.000
_cell.length_c   1.000
_cell.angle_alpha   90.00
_cell.angle_beta   90.00
_cell.angle_gamma   90.00
#
_symmetry.space_group_name_H-M   'P 1'
#
loop_
_entity.id
_entity.type
_entity.pdbx_description
1 polymer ?
#
loop_
_entity_poly.entity_id
_entity_poly.type
_entity_poly.pdbx_seq_one_letter_code
_entity_poly.pdbx_strand_id
1 'polypeptide(L)'
;MSIIKSASDHLLRMMNDLLDFSKLQAQKLKLEYTYFSLRQNFSEVYHLFRYQAANQKIMFFFHVDDDVPDIVFGDSYRLKQIIINLINNSLKFTRQGQISFSAENNKLFGKQVEIKITVSDTGIGIEKDKLSGIFDEFVQADASFSRKYGGTGLGLSIVKKLLDLHKGRIEVHSEPSHGTTIIIFISYQIGDKSMLSTETPEFTTHDYLKGKKVLAVDDTDYNRLLLKKVAFQTTE
;
A
#
# COMPACT_ATOMS: atom_id res chain seq x y z
N MET A 1 9.68 -1.75 25.83
CA MET A 1 10.37 -1.63 24.52
C MET A 1 9.42 -1.55 23.31
N SER A 2 8.13 -1.91 23.42
CA SER A 2 7.16 -1.82 22.31
C SER A 2 6.61 -0.41 22.04
N ILE A 3 6.44 0.42 23.07
CA ILE A 3 5.87 1.78 22.93
C ILE A 3 6.78 2.70 22.13
N ILE A 4 8.10 2.64 22.36
CA ILE A 4 9.09 3.44 21.63
C ILE A 4 9.11 3.04 20.15
N LYS A 5 9.13 1.74 19.84
CA LYS A 5 9.11 1.25 18.46
C LYS A 5 7.83 1.67 17.72
N SER A 6 6.67 1.51 18.34
CA SER A 6 5.40 1.94 17.75
C SER A 6 5.33 3.44 17.53
N ALA A 7 5.92 4.24 18.42
CA ALA A 7 6.00 5.70 18.26
C ALA A 7 6.95 6.09 17.11
N SER A 8 8.10 5.43 16.99
CA SER A 8 9.05 5.64 15.89
C SER A 8 8.48 5.25 14.53
N ASP A 9 7.81 4.11 14.42
CA ASP A 9 7.16 3.65 13.17
C ASP A 9 6.02 4.61 12.76
N HIS A 10 5.25 5.10 13.74
CA HIS A 10 4.22 6.10 13.50
C HIS A 10 4.80 7.43 13.01
N LEU A 11 5.89 7.91 13.63
CA LEU A 11 6.57 9.14 13.23
C LEU A 11 7.18 9.02 11.83
N LEU A 12 7.85 7.91 11.52
CA LEU A 12 8.41 7.64 10.19
C LEU A 12 7.33 7.63 9.12
N ARG A 13 6.18 7.00 9.40
CA ARG A 13 5.04 7.03 8.50
C ARG A 13 4.51 8.45 8.28
N MET A 14 4.34 9.23 9.36
CA MET A 14 3.90 10.62 9.25
C MET A 14 4.88 11.49 8.46
N MET A 15 6.19 11.28 8.65
CA MET A 15 7.22 11.97 7.88
C MET A 15 7.16 11.60 6.40
N ASN A 16 6.99 10.32 6.08
CA ASN A 16 6.86 9.87 4.70
C ASN A 16 5.59 10.43 4.04
N ASP A 17 4.45 10.39 4.74
CA ASP A 17 3.19 10.98 4.27
C ASP A 17 3.34 12.49 4.04
N LEU A 18 4.05 13.22 4.92
CA LEU A 18 4.32 14.65 4.78
C LEU A 18 5.25 14.96 3.60
N LEU A 19 6.29 14.15 3.41
CA LEU A 19 7.24 14.29 2.30
C LEU A 19 6.56 14.01 0.95
N ASP A 20 5.81 12.92 0.85
CA ASP A 20 5.03 12.60 -0.35
C ASP A 20 3.97 13.68 -0.61
N PHE A 21 3.26 14.14 0.41
CA PHE A 21 2.33 15.25 0.29
C PHE A 21 3.00 16.52 -0.22
N SER A 22 4.16 16.89 0.33
CA SER A 22 4.93 18.06 -0.11
C SER A 22 5.36 17.95 -1.58
N LYS A 23 5.75 16.75 -2.03
CA LYS A 23 6.08 16.49 -3.45
C LYS A 23 4.86 16.58 -4.35
N LEU A 24 3.71 16.07 -3.90
CA LEU A 24 2.43 16.16 -4.62
C LEU A 24 1.98 17.61 -4.76
N GLN A 25 2.03 18.41 -3.69
CA GLN A 25 1.67 19.84 -3.70
C GLN A 25 2.54 20.65 -4.65
N ALA A 26 3.85 20.35 -4.68
CA ALA A 26 4.77 21.03 -5.57
C ALA A 26 4.66 20.58 -7.05
N GLN A 27 3.73 19.68 -7.40
CA GLN A 27 3.66 19.01 -8.71
C GLN A 27 4.98 18.34 -9.14
N LYS A 28 5.83 18.00 -8.16
CA LYS A 28 7.16 17.41 -8.40
C LYS A 28 7.12 15.89 -8.45
N LEU A 29 6.03 15.29 -7.99
CA LEU A 29 5.86 13.85 -8.05
C LEU A 29 5.48 13.43 -9.47
N LYS A 30 6.32 12.58 -10.07
CA LYS A 30 6.05 11.92 -11.34
C LYS A 30 5.84 10.43 -11.06
N LEU A 31 4.92 9.82 -11.79
CA LEU A 31 4.73 8.36 -11.74
C LEU A 31 5.91 7.68 -12.43
N GLU A 32 6.43 6.64 -11.79
CA GLU A 32 7.52 5.82 -12.31
C GLU A 32 6.90 4.55 -12.91
N TYR A 33 6.72 4.56 -14.24
CA TYR A 33 6.05 3.48 -14.95
C TYR A 33 6.99 2.32 -15.25
N THR A 34 6.65 1.14 -14.75
CA THR A 34 7.32 -0.12 -15.05
C THR A 34 6.29 -1.23 -15.26
N TYR A 35 6.71 -2.36 -15.84
CA TYR A 35 5.86 -3.55 -15.86
C TYR A 35 5.91 -4.25 -14.51
N PHE A 36 4.76 -4.58 -13.95
CA PHE A 36 4.66 -5.26 -12.66
C PHE A 36 3.49 -6.25 -12.62
N SER A 37 3.53 -7.19 -11.68
CA SER A 37 2.42 -8.13 -11.40
C SER A 37 1.43 -7.52 -10.40
N LEU A 38 0.17 -7.39 -10.82
CA LEU A 38 -0.94 -6.97 -9.96
C LEU A 38 -1.17 -7.98 -8.85
N ARG A 39 -1.19 -9.28 -9.16
CA ARG A 39 -1.46 -10.33 -8.16
C ARG A 39 -0.38 -10.34 -7.09
N GLN A 40 0.89 -10.18 -7.47
CA GLN A 40 1.99 -10.05 -6.50
C GLN A 40 1.82 -8.80 -5.63
N ASN A 41 1.56 -7.64 -6.24
CA ASN A 41 1.35 -6.38 -5.52
C ASN A 41 0.22 -6.47 -4.50
N PHE A 42 -0.93 -7.01 -4.92
CA PHE A 42 -2.10 -7.15 -4.07
C PHE A 42 -1.86 -8.18 -2.95
N SER A 43 -1.17 -9.29 -3.26
CA SER A 43 -0.79 -10.30 -2.28
C SER A 43 0.14 -9.73 -1.21
N GLU A 44 1.16 -8.95 -1.59
CA GLU A 44 2.07 -8.29 -0.64
C GLU A 44 1.31 -7.38 0.33
N VAL A 45 0.37 -6.59 -0.18
CA VAL A 45 -0.47 -5.72 0.66
C VAL A 45 -1.39 -6.55 1.56
N TYR A 46 -2.01 -7.61 1.05
CA TYR A 46 -2.81 -8.51 1.88
C TYR A 46 -1.99 -9.13 3.02
N HIS A 47 -0.78 -9.62 2.72
CA HIS A 47 0.11 -10.23 3.71
C HIS A 47 0.59 -9.25 4.78
N LEU A 48 0.73 -7.96 4.44
CA LEU A 48 1.05 -6.90 5.39
C LEU A 48 -0.06 -6.73 6.44
N PHE A 49 -1.33 -6.79 6.05
CA PHE A 49 -2.45 -6.49 6.94
C PHE A 49 -3.15 -7.71 7.55
N ARG A 50 -3.03 -8.92 6.99
CA ARG A 50 -3.70 -10.12 7.53
C ARG A 50 -3.39 -10.37 9.00
N TYR A 51 -2.14 -10.15 9.45
CA TYR A 51 -1.75 -10.35 10.84
C TYR A 51 -2.25 -9.22 11.74
N GLN A 52 -2.24 -7.98 11.23
CA GLN A 52 -2.79 -6.83 11.95
C GLN A 52 -4.30 -6.99 12.16
N ALA A 53 -5.04 -7.38 11.12
CA ALA A 53 -6.47 -7.65 11.18
C ALA A 53 -6.79 -8.77 12.17
N ALA A 54 -6.05 -9.88 12.11
CA ALA A 54 -6.19 -11.00 13.04
C ALA A 54 -5.94 -10.59 14.50
N ASN A 55 -4.90 -9.79 14.77
CA ASN A 55 -4.62 -9.26 16.10
C ASN A 55 -5.74 -8.35 16.63
N GLN A 56 -6.46 -7.67 15.74
CA GLN A 56 -7.63 -6.85 16.07
C GLN A 56 -8.95 -7.64 16.05
N LYS A 57 -8.91 -8.96 15.80
CA LYS A 57 -10.08 -9.84 15.67
C LYS A 57 -11.05 -9.41 14.57
N ILE A 58 -10.51 -8.88 13.47
CA ILE A 58 -11.26 -8.48 12.27
C ILE A 58 -11.00 -9.52 11.19
N MET A 59 -12.07 -10.01 10.56
CA MET A 59 -11.94 -10.90 9.39
C MET A 59 -11.45 -10.09 8.20
N PHE A 60 -10.41 -10.56 7.51
CA PHE A 60 -9.88 -9.86 6.34
C PHE A 60 -9.94 -10.77 5.11
N PHE A 61 -10.83 -10.41 4.18
CA PHE A 61 -11.05 -11.13 2.93
C PHE A 61 -10.25 -10.49 1.80
N PHE A 62 -9.68 -11.34 0.94
CA PHE A 62 -8.94 -10.91 -0.23
C PHE A 62 -9.35 -11.74 -1.46
N HIS A 63 -9.65 -11.07 -2.56
CA HIS A 63 -10.02 -11.71 -3.82
C HIS A 63 -9.48 -10.94 -5.03
N VAL A 64 -9.11 -11.65 -6.08
CA VAL A 64 -8.77 -11.06 -7.38
C VAL A 64 -9.41 -11.95 -8.43
N ASP A 65 -10.29 -11.37 -9.24
CA ASP A 65 -10.99 -12.13 -10.28
C ASP A 65 -9.99 -12.79 -11.25
N ASP A 66 -10.35 -13.96 -11.78
CA ASP A 66 -9.46 -14.74 -12.65
C ASP A 66 -9.17 -14.02 -13.98
N ASP A 67 -10.08 -13.16 -14.44
CA ASP A 67 -9.98 -12.42 -15.69
C ASP A 67 -9.18 -11.11 -15.59
N VAL A 68 -8.69 -10.76 -14.39
CA VAL A 68 -7.77 -9.64 -14.19
C VAL A 68 -6.41 -9.98 -14.82
N PRO A 69 -5.94 -9.21 -15.82
CA PRO A 69 -4.61 -9.38 -16.39
C PRO A 69 -3.56 -9.17 -15.31
N ASP A 70 -2.59 -10.08 -15.18
CA ASP A 70 -1.62 -9.99 -14.10
C ASP A 70 -0.54 -8.93 -14.38
N ILE A 71 -0.03 -8.86 -15.61
CA ILE A 71 1.08 -7.97 -15.95
C ILE A 71 0.56 -6.68 -16.56
N VAL A 72 0.93 -5.56 -15.95
CA VAL A 72 0.50 -4.24 -16.37
C VAL A 72 1.64 -3.22 -16.32
N PHE A 73 1.54 -2.18 -17.13
CA PHE A 73 2.48 -1.05 -17.14
C PHE A 73 1.94 0.12 -16.32
N GLY A 74 2.61 0.45 -15.22
CA GLY A 74 2.15 1.43 -14.23
C GLY A 74 3.15 1.67 -13.11
N ASP A 75 2.74 2.44 -12.10
CA ASP A 75 3.55 2.67 -10.90
C ASP A 75 3.08 1.77 -9.76
N SER A 76 3.78 0.64 -9.57
CA SER A 76 3.45 -0.35 -8.55
C SER A 76 3.51 0.20 -7.13
N TYR A 77 4.46 1.10 -6.85
CA TYR A 77 4.67 1.66 -5.53
C TYR A 77 3.51 2.57 -5.14
N ARG A 78 3.09 3.45 -6.05
CA ARG A 78 1.97 4.37 -5.82
C ARG A 78 0.63 3.65 -5.77
N LEU A 79 0.46 2.57 -6.54
CA LEU A 79 -0.70 1.68 -6.39
C LEU A 79 -0.76 1.07 -4.99
N LYS A 80 0.34 0.46 -4.50
CA LYS A 80 0.39 -0.07 -3.13
C LYS A 80 0.07 1.00 -2.10
N GLN A 81 0.60 2.22 -2.27
CA GLN A 81 0.36 3.33 -1.35
C GLN A 81 -1.13 3.69 -1.26
N ILE A 82 -1.84 3.72 -2.39
CA ILE A 82 -3.29 3.94 -2.41
C ILE A 82 -3.98 2.85 -1.58
N ILE A 83 -3.73 1.57 -1.89
CA ILE A 83 -4.41 0.44 -1.25
C ILE A 83 -4.09 0.38 0.26
N ILE A 84 -2.83 0.60 0.63
CA ILE A 84 -2.37 0.68 2.02
C ILE A 84 -3.14 1.76 2.78
N ASN A 85 -3.32 2.95 2.21
CA ASN A 85 -4.07 4.03 2.86
C ASN A 85 -5.55 3.68 3.05
N LEU A 86 -6.17 3.04 2.05
CA LEU A 86 -7.55 2.58 2.16
C LEU A 86 -7.72 1.52 3.26
N ILE A 87 -6.91 0.45 3.25
CA ILE A 87 -7.00 -0.63 4.25
C ILE A 87 -6.71 -0.12 5.66
N ASN A 88 -5.73 0.79 5.83
CA ASN A 88 -5.45 1.38 7.14
C ASN A 88 -6.64 2.17 7.68
N ASN A 89 -7.35 2.91 6.83
CA ASN A 89 -8.57 3.60 7.26
C ASN A 89 -9.64 2.59 7.68
N SER A 90 -9.87 1.54 6.89
CA SER A 90 -10.81 0.48 7.25
C SER A 90 -10.47 -0.21 8.59
N LEU A 91 -9.20 -0.55 8.83
CA LEU A 91 -8.73 -1.12 10.11
C LEU A 91 -8.88 -0.14 11.28
N LYS A 92 -8.62 1.15 11.05
CA LYS A 92 -8.75 2.19 12.08
C LYS A 92 -10.19 2.35 12.57
N PHE A 93 -11.17 2.23 11.66
CA PHE A 93 -12.58 2.53 11.94
C PHE A 93 -13.46 1.29 12.17
N THR A 94 -12.92 0.09 11.97
CA THR A 94 -13.57 -1.19 12.25
C THR A 94 -13.10 -1.74 13.58
N ARG A 95 -13.99 -1.90 14.56
CA ARG A 95 -13.65 -2.50 15.86
C ARG A 95 -13.86 -4.01 15.90
N GLN A 96 -14.92 -4.46 15.23
CA GLN A 96 -15.28 -5.86 15.05
C GLN A 96 -15.93 -6.00 13.68
N GLY A 97 -15.94 -7.22 13.14
CA GLY A 97 -16.57 -7.53 11.86
C GLY A 97 -15.53 -7.84 10.81
N GLN A 98 -15.67 -7.25 9.63
CA GLN A 98 -14.87 -7.62 8.47
C GLN A 98 -14.40 -6.46 7.62
N ILE A 99 -13.29 -6.71 6.94
CA ILE A 99 -12.75 -5.89 5.86
C ILE A 99 -12.60 -6.81 4.65
N SER A 100 -12.90 -6.31 3.46
CA SER A 100 -12.64 -6.99 2.20
C SER A 100 -11.81 -6.11 1.27
N PHE A 101 -10.84 -6.72 0.60
CA PHE A 101 -10.08 -6.11 -0.49
C PHE A 101 -10.27 -6.98 -1.73
N SER A 102 -10.84 -6.42 -2.79
CA SER A 102 -11.02 -7.12 -4.07
C SER A 102 -10.50 -6.32 -5.24
N ALA A 103 -10.14 -7.03 -6.32
CA ALA A 103 -9.83 -6.44 -7.61
C ALA A 103 -10.56 -7.21 -8.73
N GLU A 104 -11.20 -6.47 -9.61
CA GLU A 104 -12.05 -6.95 -10.70
C GLU A 104 -11.64 -6.26 -12.01
N ASN A 105 -11.81 -6.93 -13.14
CA ASN A 105 -11.74 -6.29 -14.45
C ASN A 105 -13.05 -5.52 -14.71
N ASN A 106 -12.97 -4.19 -14.80
CA ASN A 106 -14.16 -3.37 -15.05
C ASN A 106 -14.44 -3.19 -16.55
N LYS A 107 -13.39 -2.92 -17.32
CA LYS A 107 -13.47 -2.68 -18.77
C LYS A 107 -12.18 -3.13 -19.45
N LEU A 108 -12.33 -3.83 -20.56
CA LEU A 108 -11.23 -4.26 -21.41
C LEU A 108 -11.38 -3.66 -22.80
N PHE A 109 -10.36 -2.93 -23.26
CA PHE A 109 -10.31 -2.33 -24.59
C PHE A 109 -8.96 -2.63 -25.25
N GLY A 110 -8.91 -3.71 -26.04
CA GLY A 110 -7.68 -4.14 -26.71
C GLY A 110 -6.58 -4.47 -25.69
N LYS A 111 -5.50 -3.67 -25.67
CA LYS A 111 -4.39 -3.80 -24.72
C LYS A 111 -4.50 -2.89 -23.49
N GLN A 112 -5.67 -2.31 -23.23
CA GLN A 112 -5.92 -1.52 -22.03
C GLN A 112 -6.98 -2.19 -21.17
N VAL A 113 -6.73 -2.23 -19.86
CA VAL A 113 -7.67 -2.73 -18.87
C VAL A 113 -7.89 -1.66 -17.81
N GLU A 114 -9.15 -1.46 -17.43
CA GLU A 114 -9.50 -0.69 -16.26
C GLU A 114 -9.76 -1.65 -15.09
N ILE A 115 -8.90 -1.57 -14.08
CA ILE A 115 -9.02 -2.39 -12.88
C ILE A 115 -9.88 -1.63 -11.87
N LYS A 116 -10.95 -2.28 -11.41
CA LYS A 116 -11.76 -1.84 -10.28
C LYS A 116 -11.22 -2.48 -9.02
N ILE A 117 -10.78 -1.66 -8.08
CA ILE A 117 -10.29 -2.12 -6.77
C ILE A 117 -11.29 -1.66 -5.73
N THR A 118 -11.78 -2.58 -4.91
CA THR A 118 -12.76 -2.31 -3.86
C THR A 118 -12.15 -2.62 -2.50
N VAL A 119 -12.22 -1.65 -1.58
CA VAL A 119 -11.96 -1.86 -0.16
C VAL A 119 -13.24 -1.57 0.60
N SER A 120 -13.77 -2.57 1.31
CA SER A 120 -14.99 -2.44 2.10
C SER A 120 -14.73 -2.82 3.55
N ASP A 121 -15.43 -2.15 4.47
CA ASP A 121 -15.41 -2.47 5.88
C ASP A 121 -16.80 -2.39 6.51
N THR A 122 -16.96 -3.00 7.67
CA THR A 122 -18.18 -2.94 8.51
C THR A 122 -17.99 -2.02 9.71
N GLY A 123 -17.20 -0.96 9.56
CA GLY A 123 -16.87 -0.03 10.61
C GLY A 123 -18.03 0.92 10.96
N ILE A 124 -17.68 2.03 11.61
CA ILE A 124 -18.65 3.04 12.06
C ILE A 124 -19.38 3.79 10.93
N GLY A 125 -18.94 3.65 9.67
CA GLY A 125 -19.45 4.42 8.55
C GLY A 125 -19.17 5.92 8.65
N ILE A 126 -19.69 6.68 7.70
CA ILE A 126 -19.48 8.12 7.54
C ILE A 126 -20.84 8.80 7.38
N GLU A 127 -21.05 9.91 8.08
CA GLU A 127 -22.26 10.73 7.96
C GLU A 127 -22.32 11.40 6.58
N LYS A 128 -23.53 11.54 6.02
CA LYS A 128 -23.72 12.00 4.63
C LYS A 128 -23.16 13.40 4.37
N ASP A 129 -23.28 14.29 5.35
CA ASP A 129 -22.74 15.65 5.33
C ASP A 129 -21.21 15.70 5.38
N LYS A 130 -20.56 14.65 5.90
CA LYS A 130 -19.10 14.56 5.98
C LYS A 130 -18.47 13.94 4.74
N LEU A 131 -19.24 13.21 3.92
CA LEU A 131 -18.74 12.50 2.74
C LEU A 131 -18.02 13.42 1.73
N SER A 132 -18.49 14.65 1.55
CA SER A 132 -17.85 15.59 0.60
C SER A 132 -16.46 16.04 1.05
N GLY A 133 -16.19 16.04 2.35
CA GLY A 133 -14.94 16.55 2.93
C GLY A 133 -13.92 15.48 3.31
N ILE A 134 -14.20 14.19 3.09
CA ILE A 134 -13.28 13.11 3.52
C ILE A 134 -11.95 13.10 2.76
N PHE A 135 -11.90 13.77 1.60
CA PHE A 135 -10.70 13.93 0.78
C PHE A 135 -9.98 15.25 1.03
N ASP A 136 -10.53 16.12 1.88
CA ASP A 136 -9.93 17.40 2.22
C ASP A 136 -8.71 17.20 3.13
N GLU A 137 -7.74 18.09 2.96
CA GLU A 137 -6.47 18.00 3.66
C GLU A 137 -6.63 18.37 5.13
N PHE A 138 -6.04 17.56 6.02
CA PHE A 138 -6.08 17.76 7.48
C PHE A 138 -7.48 17.74 8.10
N VAL A 139 -8.52 17.35 7.34
CA VAL A 139 -9.87 17.23 7.87
C VAL A 139 -9.97 15.95 8.70
N GLN A 140 -10.41 16.11 9.94
CA GLN A 140 -10.71 15.02 10.86
C GLN A 140 -12.15 15.19 11.33
N ALA A 141 -12.96 14.14 11.19
CA ALA A 141 -14.41 14.18 11.41
C ALA A 141 -14.85 14.60 12.83
N ASP A 142 -13.93 14.69 13.81
CA ASP A 142 -14.18 15.28 15.12
C ASP A 142 -12.90 15.49 15.96
N ALA A 143 -12.88 16.50 16.83
CA ALA A 143 -11.79 16.73 17.79
C ALA A 143 -11.68 15.63 18.87
N SER A 144 -12.80 14.93 19.14
CA SER A 144 -12.86 13.74 20.00
C SER A 144 -12.29 12.49 19.30
N PHE A 145 -12.43 12.39 17.98
CA PHE A 145 -11.89 11.31 17.15
C PHE A 145 -10.37 11.40 16.97
N SER A 146 -9.84 12.62 16.82
CA SER A 146 -8.40 12.88 16.76
C SER A 146 -7.66 12.31 17.99
N ARG A 147 -8.23 12.53 19.18
CA ARG A 147 -7.67 12.09 20.46
C ARG A 147 -7.72 10.57 20.68
N LYS A 148 -8.69 9.90 20.06
CA LYS A 148 -8.97 8.46 20.27
C LYS A 148 -8.35 7.55 19.21
N TYR A 149 -8.16 8.05 17.98
CA TYR A 149 -7.78 7.21 16.84
C TYR A 149 -6.52 7.67 16.11
N GLY A 150 -5.98 8.85 16.40
CA GLY A 150 -4.72 9.35 15.83
C GLY A 150 -4.71 9.47 14.30
N GLY A 151 -3.68 10.12 13.75
CA GLY A 151 -3.47 10.27 12.30
C GLY A 151 -3.43 11.73 11.85
N THR A 152 -2.87 11.94 10.66
CA THR A 152 -2.60 13.28 10.09
C THR A 152 -3.78 13.87 9.33
N GLY A 153 -4.81 13.06 9.02
CA GLY A 153 -5.88 13.44 8.10
C GLY A 153 -5.44 13.46 6.63
N LEU A 154 -4.24 12.97 6.30
CA LEU A 154 -3.70 13.01 4.94
C LEU A 154 -3.97 11.74 4.12
N GLY A 155 -4.38 10.63 4.74
CA GLY A 155 -4.45 9.33 4.05
C GLY A 155 -5.37 9.33 2.83
N LEU A 156 -6.61 9.83 2.96
CA LEU A 156 -7.56 9.88 1.84
C LEU A 156 -7.24 11.00 0.85
N SER A 157 -6.71 12.14 1.29
CA SER A 157 -6.28 13.21 0.39
C SER A 157 -5.08 12.78 -0.47
N ILE A 158 -4.14 12.00 0.08
CA ILE A 158 -3.07 11.34 -0.68
C ILE A 158 -3.65 10.36 -1.70
N VAL A 159 -4.63 9.52 -1.32
CA VAL A 159 -5.32 8.62 -2.26
C VAL A 159 -5.91 9.41 -3.43
N LYS A 160 -6.63 10.50 -3.15
CA LYS A 160 -7.24 11.33 -4.18
C LYS A 160 -6.19 11.91 -5.14
N LYS A 161 -5.13 12.52 -4.61
CA LYS A 161 -4.05 13.09 -5.45
C LYS A 161 -3.31 12.04 -6.27
N LEU A 162 -3.04 10.86 -5.70
CA LEU A 162 -2.41 9.75 -6.44
C LEU A 162 -3.32 9.22 -7.55
N LEU A 163 -4.63 9.14 -7.32
CA LEU A 163 -5.59 8.78 -8.36
C LEU A 163 -5.65 9.84 -9.46
N ASP A 164 -5.61 11.12 -9.13
CA ASP A 164 -5.59 12.19 -10.13
C ASP A 164 -4.34 12.08 -11.03
N LEU A 165 -3.18 11.72 -10.47
CA LEU A 165 -1.96 11.43 -11.24
C LEU A 165 -2.11 10.19 -12.15
N HIS A 166 -2.81 9.16 -11.68
CA HIS A 166 -3.15 7.97 -12.48
C HIS A 166 -4.30 8.23 -13.47
N LYS A 167 -4.91 9.42 -13.45
CA LYS A 167 -6.16 9.73 -14.17
C LYS A 167 -7.28 8.73 -13.84
N GLY A 168 -7.28 8.22 -12.61
CA GLY A 168 -8.26 7.30 -12.08
C GLY A 168 -9.49 8.01 -11.51
N ARG A 169 -10.46 7.22 -11.06
CA ARG A 169 -11.64 7.72 -10.34
C ARG A 169 -11.84 6.99 -9.03
N ILE A 170 -12.61 7.60 -8.14
CA ILE A 170 -12.96 7.07 -6.82
C ILE A 170 -14.46 7.25 -6.58
N GLU A 171 -15.07 6.22 -6.02
CA GLU A 171 -16.46 6.18 -5.58
C GLU A 171 -16.46 5.78 -4.11
N VAL A 172 -17.35 6.39 -3.32
CA VAL A 172 -17.48 6.11 -1.89
C VAL A 172 -18.94 5.90 -1.55
N HIS A 173 -19.22 4.76 -0.95
CA HIS A 173 -20.53 4.40 -0.41
C HIS A 173 -20.34 4.14 1.08
N SER A 174 -21.06 4.88 1.91
CA SER A 174 -20.96 4.73 3.36
C SER A 174 -22.31 5.00 4.01
N GLU A 175 -22.61 4.23 5.04
CA GLU A 175 -23.77 4.44 5.88
C GLU A 175 -23.35 4.34 7.35
N PRO A 176 -23.77 5.29 8.20
CA PRO A 176 -23.46 5.26 9.63
C PRO A 176 -23.81 3.90 10.25
N SER A 177 -22.86 3.34 11.00
CA SER A 177 -22.92 2.04 11.67
C SER A 177 -23.04 0.81 10.76
N HIS A 178 -22.97 0.97 9.44
CA HIS A 178 -23.01 -0.15 8.47
C HIS A 178 -21.68 -0.31 7.72
N GLY A 179 -20.79 0.67 7.83
CA GLY A 179 -19.44 0.63 7.28
C GLY A 179 -19.26 1.47 6.04
N THR A 180 -18.15 1.25 5.34
CA THR A 180 -17.74 2.05 4.19
C THR A 180 -17.19 1.15 3.10
N THR A 181 -17.57 1.42 1.86
CA THR A 181 -17.01 0.82 0.65
C THR A 181 -16.39 1.94 -0.18
N ILE A 182 -15.09 1.84 -0.44
CA ILE A 182 -14.35 2.73 -1.32
C ILE A 182 -13.94 1.92 -2.56
N ILE A 183 -14.31 2.43 -3.73
CA ILE A 183 -14.02 1.81 -5.01
C ILE A 183 -13.13 2.76 -5.79
N ILE A 184 -12.00 2.28 -6.28
CA ILE A 184 -11.11 3.05 -7.15
C ILE A 184 -10.98 2.35 -8.50
N PHE A 185 -10.76 3.14 -9.54
CA PHE A 185 -10.61 2.63 -10.89
C PHE A 185 -9.35 3.22 -11.51
N ILE A 186 -8.47 2.35 -11.98
CA ILE A 186 -7.20 2.75 -12.60
C ILE A 186 -7.05 1.98 -13.91
N SER A 187 -6.73 2.71 -14.97
CA SER A 187 -6.47 2.14 -16.29
C SER A 187 -4.99 1.81 -16.44
N TYR A 188 -4.71 0.63 -16.97
CA TYR A 188 -3.36 0.16 -17.27
C TYR A 188 -3.25 -0.37 -18.69
N GLN A 189 -2.04 -0.30 -19.24
CA GLN A 189 -1.70 -1.09 -20.41
C GLN A 189 -1.32 -2.51 -19.97
N ILE A 190 -1.89 -3.50 -20.66
CA ILE A 190 -1.59 -4.92 -20.42
C ILE A 190 -0.23 -5.23 -21.02
N GLY A 191 0.63 -5.85 -20.21
CA GLY A 191 1.93 -6.36 -20.61
C GLY A 191 1.95 -7.88 -20.64
N ASP A 192 3.10 -8.41 -21.05
CA ASP A 192 3.41 -9.84 -21.04
C ASP A 192 4.43 -10.16 -19.96
N LYS A 193 4.45 -11.42 -19.49
CA LYS A 193 5.39 -11.86 -18.44
C LYS A 193 6.86 -11.64 -18.81
N SER A 194 7.20 -11.66 -20.09
CA SER A 194 8.56 -11.36 -20.59
C SER A 194 8.96 -9.89 -20.43
N MET A 195 8.01 -8.99 -20.18
CA MET A 195 8.25 -7.56 -20.00
C MET A 195 8.47 -7.17 -18.53
N LEU A 196 8.17 -8.07 -17.59
CA LEU A 196 8.63 -7.90 -16.22
C LEU A 196 10.14 -7.74 -16.27
N SER A 197 10.62 -6.59 -15.81
CA SER A 197 12.04 -6.35 -15.67
C SER A 197 12.61 -7.47 -14.79
N THR A 198 13.40 -8.36 -15.40
CA THR A 198 14.29 -9.29 -14.69
C THR A 198 15.47 -8.54 -14.11
N GLU A 199 15.24 -7.33 -13.60
CA GLU A 199 16.11 -6.70 -12.64
C GLU A 199 15.85 -7.39 -11.28
N THR A 200 16.11 -8.70 -11.21
CA THR A 200 17.08 -9.08 -10.18
C THR A 200 18.22 -8.12 -10.41
N PRO A 201 18.63 -7.27 -9.44
CA PRO A 201 19.96 -6.71 -9.56
C PRO A 201 20.82 -7.90 -9.91
N GLU A 202 21.52 -7.82 -11.04
CA GLU A 202 22.67 -8.66 -11.24
C GLU A 202 23.64 -8.26 -10.09
N PHE A 203 23.35 -8.71 -8.87
CA PHE A 203 24.24 -9.66 -8.26
C PHE A 203 24.34 -10.82 -9.25
N THR A 204 25.04 -10.57 -10.35
CA THR A 204 26.19 -11.39 -10.67
C THR A 204 26.75 -11.72 -9.30
N THR A 205 26.49 -12.94 -8.84
CA THR A 205 27.33 -13.61 -7.87
C THR A 205 28.69 -13.58 -8.52
N HIS A 206 29.34 -12.43 -8.45
CA HIS A 206 30.66 -12.31 -8.90
C HIS A 206 31.40 -13.18 -7.90
N ASP A 207 31.99 -14.24 -8.42
CA ASP A 207 32.96 -15.10 -7.75
C ASP A 207 34.13 -14.29 -7.11
N TYR A 208 34.13 -12.95 -7.14
CA TYR A 208 35.08 -12.06 -6.47
C TYR A 208 35.26 -12.35 -4.99
N LEU A 209 34.24 -12.84 -4.28
CA LEU A 209 34.33 -13.20 -2.87
C LEU A 209 34.58 -14.69 -2.63
N LYS A 210 34.44 -15.53 -3.66
CA LYS A 210 34.66 -16.97 -3.55
C LYS A 210 36.12 -17.23 -3.20
N GLY A 211 36.35 -17.91 -2.07
CA GLY A 211 37.69 -18.19 -1.55
C GLY A 211 38.41 -16.99 -0.92
N LYS A 212 37.77 -15.82 -0.76
CA LYS A 212 38.38 -14.66 -0.07
C LYS A 212 37.96 -14.59 1.39
N LYS A 213 38.86 -14.06 2.23
CA LYS A 213 38.55 -13.70 3.62
C LYS A 213 38.03 -12.27 3.65
N VAL A 214 36.80 -12.08 4.15
CA VAL A 214 36.17 -10.76 4.28
C VAL A 214 36.18 -10.36 5.75
N LEU A 215 36.68 -9.15 6.04
CA LEU A 215 36.61 -8.53 7.36
C LEU A 215 35.44 -7.53 7.37
N ALA A 216 34.39 -7.85 8.14
CA ALA A 216 33.27 -6.95 8.37
C ALA A 216 33.45 -6.26 9.73
N VAL A 217 33.52 -4.92 9.73
CA VAL A 217 33.63 -4.10 10.94
C VAL A 217 32.37 -3.27 11.07
N ASP A 218 31.63 -3.50 12.16
CA ASP A 218 30.44 -2.75 12.52
C ASP A 218 30.36 -2.71 14.05
N ASP A 219 29.92 -1.59 14.59
CA ASP A 219 29.82 -1.34 16.04
C ASP A 219 28.70 -2.14 16.70
N THR A 220 27.77 -2.69 15.91
CA THR A 220 26.57 -3.35 16.37
C THR A 220 26.59 -4.86 16.08
N ASP A 221 26.42 -5.67 17.14
CA ASP A 221 26.43 -7.14 17.07
C ASP A 221 25.43 -7.70 16.05
N TYR A 222 24.26 -7.08 15.96
CA TYR A 222 23.19 -7.45 15.02
C TYR A 222 23.62 -7.28 13.55
N ASN A 223 24.27 -6.17 13.22
CA ASN A 223 24.74 -5.90 11.86
C ASN A 223 25.87 -6.87 11.48
N ARG A 224 26.79 -7.16 12.40
CA ARG A 224 27.82 -8.19 12.18
C ARG A 224 27.23 -9.57 11.91
N LEU A 225 26.15 -9.93 12.63
CA LEU A 225 25.44 -11.19 12.40
C LEU A 225 24.70 -11.21 11.06
N LEU A 226 24.06 -10.11 10.68
CA LEU A 226 23.36 -9.96 9.41
C LEU A 226 24.35 -10.06 8.24
N LEU A 227 25.47 -9.33 8.30
CA LEU A 227 26.54 -9.38 7.30
C LEU A 227 27.11 -10.79 7.16
N LYS A 228 27.25 -11.54 8.26
CA LYS A 228 27.66 -12.95 8.21
C LYS A 228 26.63 -13.83 7.50
N LYS A 229 25.32 -13.60 7.70
CA LYS A 229 24.30 -14.38 6.98
C LYS A 229 24.26 -14.06 5.50
N VAL A 230 24.34 -12.79 5.13
CA VAL A 230 24.24 -12.34 3.74
C VAL A 230 25.50 -12.68 2.93
N ALA A 231 26.70 -12.56 3.52
CA ALA A 231 27.95 -12.79 2.81
C ALA A 231 28.34 -14.27 2.64
N PHE A 232 27.83 -15.18 3.50
CA PHE A 232 28.22 -16.60 3.50
C PHE A 232 27.12 -17.57 3.05
N GLN A 233 25.93 -17.09 2.66
CA GLN A 233 24.85 -17.93 2.13
C GLN A 233 25.10 -18.49 0.71
N THR A 234 26.24 -18.19 0.08
CA THR A 234 26.61 -18.64 -1.28
C THR A 234 27.76 -19.64 -1.34
N THR A 235 28.13 -20.28 -0.22
CA THR A 235 29.18 -21.32 -0.22
C THR A 235 28.76 -22.51 0.63
N GLU A 236 28.14 -23.49 -0.02
CA GLU A 236 28.27 -24.91 0.33
C GLU A 236 29.24 -25.56 -0.65
#